data_AF-A0A923VIC5-F1
#
_entry.id   AF-A0A923VIC5-F1
#
_cell.length_a   1.000
_cell.length_b   1.000
_cell.length_c   1.000
_cell.angle_alpha   90.00
_cell.angle_beta   90.00
_cell.angle_gamma   90.00
#
_symmetry.space_group_name_H-M   'P 1'
#
loop_
_entity.id
_entity.type
_entity.pdbx_description
1 polymer ?
#
loop_
_entity_poly.entity_id
_entity_poly.type
_entity_poly.pdbx_seq_one_letter_code
_entity_poly.pdbx_strand_id
1 'polypeptide(L)'
;IKKIESQYVKEYLFQCGIPDSAVIAETESRNTYENAVYTSKILNSMKISTKSLLITSAMHIPRAAACFKKQNVSFDPFPVQVISSGVRDASVMNIVVPNSKALFSWDLLLKEFFGTLVYRITGKC
;
A
#
# COMPACT_ATOMS: atom_id res chain seq x y z
N ILE A 1 -22.21 9.78 6.94
CA ILE A 1 -21.59 8.60 7.59
C ILE A 1 -20.32 8.29 6.80
N LYS A 2 -19.14 8.29 7.43
CA LYS A 2 -17.87 7.99 6.76
C LYS A 2 -17.87 6.51 6.38
N LYS A 3 -17.95 6.18 5.08
CA LYS A 3 -17.80 4.80 4.62
C LYS A 3 -16.36 4.35 4.82
N ILE A 4 -16.17 3.12 5.30
CA ILE A 4 -14.86 2.46 5.41
C ILE A 4 -14.36 2.17 3.99
N GLU A 5 -13.08 2.42 3.72
CA GLU A 5 -12.47 2.31 2.39
C GLU A 5 -12.70 0.92 1.75
N SER A 6 -12.45 -0.14 2.50
CA SER A 6 -12.61 -1.52 2.00
C SER A 6 -14.05 -1.86 1.63
N GLN A 7 -15.03 -1.38 2.39
CA GLN A 7 -16.45 -1.58 2.07
C GLN A 7 -16.85 -0.84 0.80
N TYR A 8 -16.36 0.39 0.62
CA TYR A 8 -16.58 1.15 -0.61
C TYR A 8 -15.99 0.43 -1.83
N VAL A 9 -14.75 -0.07 -1.73
CA VAL A 9 -14.11 -0.82 -2.83
C VAL A 9 -14.86 -2.12 -3.13
N LYS A 10 -15.35 -2.83 -2.10
CA LYS A 10 -16.16 -4.03 -2.31
C LYS A 10 -17.45 -3.73 -3.09
N GLU A 11 -18.19 -2.68 -2.70
CA GLU A 11 -19.39 -2.24 -3.42
C GLU A 11 -19.08 -1.86 -4.88
N TYR A 12 -17.96 -1.18 -5.11
CA TYR A 12 -17.51 -0.82 -6.46
C TYR A 12 -17.18 -2.07 -7.31
N LEU A 13 -16.45 -3.04 -6.75
CA LEU A 13 -16.13 -4.29 -7.45
C LEU A 13 -17.39 -5.09 -7.80
N PHE A 14 -18.38 -5.10 -6.92
CA PHE A 14 -19.69 -5.70 -7.20
C PHE A 14 -20.38 -5.03 -8.39
N GLN A 15 -20.36 -3.71 -8.47
CA GLN A 15 -20.89 -2.96 -9.63
C GLN A 15 -20.12 -3.25 -10.93
N CYS A 16 -18.82 -3.59 -10.84
CA CYS A 16 -18.02 -4.05 -11.97
C CYS A 16 -18.29 -5.52 -12.38
N GLY A 17 -19.24 -6.20 -11.74
CA GLY A 17 -19.61 -7.58 -12.04
C GLY A 17 -18.78 -8.65 -11.34
N ILE A 18 -17.93 -8.27 -10.36
CA ILE A 18 -17.24 -9.24 -9.51
C ILE A 18 -18.21 -9.75 -8.44
N PRO A 19 -18.43 -11.06 -8.30
CA PRO A 19 -19.36 -11.59 -7.32
C PRO A 19 -18.89 -11.33 -5.89
N ASP A 20 -19.81 -11.06 -4.97
CA ASP A 20 -19.51 -10.79 -3.55
C ASP A 20 -18.75 -11.92 -2.86
N SER A 21 -18.93 -13.16 -3.33
CA SER A 21 -18.23 -14.35 -2.83
C SER A 21 -16.73 -14.36 -3.18
N ALA A 22 -16.29 -13.52 -4.13
CA ALA A 22 -14.89 -13.40 -4.53
C ALA A 22 -14.15 -12.27 -3.78
N VAL A 23 -14.85 -11.47 -2.97
CA VAL A 23 -14.27 -10.28 -2.30
C VAL A 23 -14.48 -10.34 -0.79
N ILE A 24 -13.37 -10.28 -0.07
CA ILE A 24 -13.35 -10.15 1.39
C ILE A 24 -12.86 -8.74 1.73
N ALA A 25 -13.68 -7.97 2.43
CA ALA A 25 -13.33 -6.65 2.93
C ALA A 25 -12.87 -6.76 4.39
N GLU A 26 -11.63 -6.35 4.66
CA GLU A 26 -11.13 -6.17 6.02
C GLU A 26 -11.43 -4.73 6.47
N THR A 27 -12.20 -4.54 7.55
CA THR A 27 -12.80 -3.25 7.93
C THR A 27 -12.25 -2.64 9.21
N GLU A 28 -11.39 -3.36 9.94
CA GLU A 28 -10.97 -3.01 11.29
C GLU A 28 -9.65 -2.24 11.32
N SER A 29 -8.81 -2.41 10.30
CA SER A 29 -7.51 -1.74 10.24
C SER A 29 -7.61 -0.23 10.07
N ARG A 30 -6.75 0.48 10.78
CA ARG A 30 -6.60 1.95 10.68
C ARG A 30 -5.27 2.35 10.05
N ASN A 31 -4.38 1.39 9.83
CA ASN A 31 -3.06 1.59 9.28
C ASN A 31 -2.53 0.29 8.65
N THR A 32 -1.43 0.41 7.88
CA THR A 32 -0.84 -0.71 7.13
C THR A 32 -0.41 -1.89 8.01
N TYR A 33 0.05 -1.63 9.24
CA TYR A 33 0.42 -2.71 10.16
C TYR A 33 -0.80 -3.50 10.63
N GLU A 34 -1.84 -2.81 11.10
CA GLU A 34 -3.11 -3.45 11.49
C GLU A 34 -3.72 -4.23 10.33
N ASN A 35 -3.66 -3.69 9.11
CA ASN A 35 -4.16 -4.37 7.92
C ASN A 35 -3.41 -5.69 7.66
N ALA A 36 -2.08 -5.71 7.78
CA ALA A 36 -1.31 -6.94 7.67
C ALA A 36 -1.69 -7.96 8.75
N VAL A 37 -1.89 -7.52 9.99
CA VAL A 37 -2.28 -8.40 11.13
C VAL A 37 -3.67 -8.99 10.91
N TYR A 38 -4.68 -8.16 10.61
CA TYR A 38 -6.05 -8.64 10.44
C TYR A 38 -6.22 -9.46 9.17
N THR A 39 -5.57 -9.08 8.07
CA THR A 39 -5.57 -9.87 6.83
C THR A 39 -4.93 -11.25 7.04
N SER A 40 -3.80 -11.33 7.76
CA SER A 40 -3.18 -12.62 8.09
C SER A 40 -4.13 -13.54 8.89
N LYS A 41 -4.90 -12.99 9.84
CA LYS A 41 -5.92 -13.74 10.58
C LYS A 41 -7.03 -14.29 9.66
N ILE A 42 -7.49 -13.49 8.70
CA ILE A 42 -8.49 -13.90 7.71
C ILE A 42 -7.93 -15.03 6.83
N LEU A 43 -6.72 -14.89 6.30
CA LEU A 43 -6.09 -15.92 5.47
C LEU A 43 -5.93 -17.24 6.23
N ASN A 44 -5.48 -17.17 7.49
CA ASN A 44 -5.31 -18.34 8.34
C ASN A 44 -6.65 -19.03 8.67
N SER A 45 -7.71 -18.27 8.98
CA SER A 45 -9.02 -18.85 9.29
C SER A 45 -9.63 -19.59 8.08
N MET A 46 -9.32 -19.12 6.88
CA MET A 46 -9.73 -19.74 5.62
C MET A 46 -8.76 -20.81 5.10
N LYS A 47 -7.64 -21.05 5.81
CA LYS A 47 -6.58 -21.98 5.41
C LYS A 47 -5.99 -21.65 4.02
N ILE A 48 -5.95 -20.37 3.66
CA ILE A 48 -5.32 -19.91 2.43
C ILE A 48 -3.81 -19.78 2.68
N SER A 49 -3.03 -20.68 2.09
CA SER A 49 -1.57 -20.70 2.16
C SER A 49 -0.88 -20.45 0.81
N THR A 50 -1.66 -20.27 -0.25
CA THR A 50 -1.15 -19.99 -1.59
C THR A 50 -0.52 -18.60 -1.67
N LYS A 51 0.51 -18.49 -2.49
CA LYS A 51 1.20 -17.22 -2.74
C LYS A 51 0.20 -16.20 -3.31
N SER A 52 0.07 -15.06 -2.62
CA SER A 52 -0.86 -13.99 -2.98
C SER A 52 -0.16 -12.84 -3.71
N LEU A 53 -0.91 -11.93 -4.33
CA LEU A 53 -0.35 -10.68 -4.86
C LEU A 53 -0.60 -9.54 -3.86
N LEU A 54 0.47 -8.82 -3.48
CA LEU A 54 0.37 -7.61 -2.68
C LEU A 54 0.33 -6.40 -3.62
N ILE A 55 -0.87 -5.87 -3.86
CA ILE A 55 -1.11 -4.76 -4.79
C ILE A 55 -1.22 -3.45 -3.99
N THR A 56 -0.33 -2.49 -4.26
CA THR A 56 -0.41 -1.11 -3.74
C THR A 56 0.52 -0.19 -4.54
N SER A 57 0.52 1.10 -4.25
CA SER A 57 1.39 2.06 -4.95
C SER A 57 2.86 1.70 -4.79
N ALA A 58 3.66 1.90 -5.84
CA ALA A 58 5.06 1.45 -5.90
C ALA A 58 5.89 1.98 -4.72
N MET A 59 5.69 3.23 -4.33
CA MET A 59 6.37 3.86 -3.19
C MET A 59 5.99 3.25 -1.83
N HIS A 60 4.79 2.67 -1.73
CA HIS A 60 4.25 2.08 -0.50
C HIS A 60 4.60 0.60 -0.32
N ILE A 61 4.95 -0.10 -1.40
CA ILE A 61 5.30 -1.52 -1.41
C ILE A 61 6.35 -1.88 -0.35
N PRO A 62 7.48 -1.16 -0.18
CA PRO A 62 8.50 -1.54 0.79
C PRO A 62 7.96 -1.65 2.22
N ARG A 63 7.12 -0.70 2.62
CA ARG A 63 6.54 -0.67 3.96
C ARG A 63 5.46 -1.74 4.11
N ALA A 64 4.54 -1.84 3.17
CA ALA A 64 3.50 -2.87 3.19
C ALA A 64 4.11 -4.27 3.23
N ALA A 65 5.07 -4.56 2.36
CA ALA A 65 5.76 -5.84 2.28
C ALA A 65 6.45 -6.21 3.60
N ALA A 66 7.13 -5.25 4.26
CA ALA A 66 7.74 -5.50 5.56
C ALA A 66 6.71 -5.93 6.61
N CYS A 67 5.54 -5.27 6.64
CA CYS A 67 4.48 -5.59 7.58
C CYS A 67 3.85 -6.96 7.32
N PHE A 68 3.53 -7.29 6.05
CA PHE A 68 2.99 -8.60 5.68
C PHE A 68 4.00 -9.74 5.89
N LYS A 69 5.29 -9.50 5.60
CA LYS A 69 6.36 -10.47 5.86
C LYS A 69 6.47 -10.81 7.35
N LYS A 70 6.31 -9.81 8.23
CA LYS A 70 6.31 -10.02 9.68
C LYS A 70 5.15 -10.90 10.16
N GLN A 71 4.03 -10.89 9.44
CA GLN A 71 2.86 -11.74 9.72
C GLN A 71 2.93 -13.11 9.02
N ASN A 72 4.09 -13.48 8.47
CA ASN A 72 4.33 -14.74 7.76
C ASN A 72 3.38 -14.99 6.57
N VAL A 73 2.91 -13.93 5.91
CA VAL A 73 2.09 -14.04 4.70
C VAL A 73 3.00 -14.21 3.49
N SER A 74 2.73 -15.21 2.65
CA SER A 74 3.45 -15.43 1.39
C SER A 74 2.83 -14.60 0.27
N PHE A 75 3.63 -13.72 -0.34
CA PHE A 75 3.17 -12.85 -1.42
C PHE A 75 4.25 -12.52 -2.45
N ASP A 76 3.82 -12.10 -3.63
CA ASP A 76 4.63 -11.34 -4.59
C ASP A 76 4.17 -9.87 -4.62
N PRO A 77 5.10 -8.91 -4.61
CA PRO A 77 4.75 -7.51 -4.73
C PRO A 77 4.27 -7.21 -6.16
N PHE A 78 3.17 -6.48 -6.26
CA PHE A 78 2.64 -5.97 -7.53
C PHE A 78 2.50 -4.44 -7.44
N PRO A 79 3.58 -3.68 -7.70
CA PRO A 79 3.58 -2.23 -7.61
C PRO A 79 2.70 -1.62 -8.71
N VAL A 80 1.78 -0.73 -8.34
CA VAL A 80 1.03 0.12 -9.28
C VAL A 80 1.44 1.59 -9.14
N GLN A 81 0.98 2.45 -10.05
CA GLN A 81 1.31 3.89 -10.04
C GLN A 81 2.81 4.17 -9.91
N VAL A 82 3.62 3.50 -10.72
CA VAL A 82 5.08 3.73 -10.74
C VAL A 82 5.33 5.17 -11.20
N ILE A 83 5.90 5.98 -10.31
CA ILE A 83 6.30 7.35 -10.62
C ILE A 83 7.70 7.28 -11.24
N SER A 84 7.79 7.57 -12.55
CA SER A 84 9.04 7.73 -13.26
C SER A 84 9.16 9.16 -13.76
N SER A 85 10.29 9.81 -13.51
CA SER A 85 10.57 11.18 -13.92
C SER A 85 11.13 11.30 -15.34
N GLY A 86 11.20 10.21 -16.10
CA GLY A 86 11.82 10.22 -17.43
C GLY A 86 13.30 10.61 -17.37
N VAL A 87 13.86 11.13 -18.47
CA VAL A 87 15.23 11.67 -18.48
C VAL A 87 15.25 12.97 -17.68
N ARG A 88 16.06 13.02 -16.63
CA ARG A 88 16.23 14.21 -15.80
C ARG A 88 16.95 15.29 -16.59
N ASP A 89 16.25 16.37 -16.92
CA ASP A 89 16.92 17.59 -17.40
C ASP A 89 17.67 18.23 -16.21
N ALA A 90 19.00 18.26 -16.33
CA ALA A 90 19.92 18.81 -15.34
C ALA A 90 20.26 20.28 -15.60
N SER A 91 19.52 20.97 -16.47
CA SER A 91 19.68 22.40 -16.69
C SER A 91 19.49 23.18 -15.37
N VAL A 92 20.30 24.22 -15.17
CA VAL A 92 20.27 25.05 -13.95
C VAL A 92 18.88 25.62 -13.68
N MET A 93 18.16 25.98 -14.74
CA MET A 93 16.78 26.47 -14.65
C MET A 93 15.83 25.42 -14.06
N ASN A 94 15.93 24.15 -14.48
CA ASN A 94 15.09 23.07 -13.95
C ASN A 94 15.48 22.65 -12.52
N ILE A 95 16.70 22.94 -12.07
CA ILE A 95 17.14 22.66 -10.70
C ILE A 95 16.68 23.75 -9.73
N VAL A 96 16.70 25.02 -10.14
CA VAL A 96 16.46 26.17 -9.25
C VAL A 96 14.98 26.59 -9.23
N VAL A 97 14.27 26.43 -10.35
CA VAL A 97 12.86 26.87 -10.43
C VAL A 97 11.96 25.92 -9.64
N PRO A 98 11.13 26.44 -8.70
CA PRO A 98 10.20 25.62 -7.94
C PRO A 98 9.24 24.84 -8.84
N ASN A 99 9.08 23.55 -8.53
CA ASN A 99 8.22 22.64 -9.28
C ASN A 99 7.21 21.97 -8.33
N SER A 100 5.92 22.15 -8.60
CA SER A 100 4.84 21.55 -7.79
C SER A 100 4.88 20.01 -7.78
N LYS A 101 5.33 19.37 -8.87
CA LYS A 101 5.53 17.92 -8.93
C LYS A 101 6.67 17.47 -8.02
N ALA A 102 7.73 18.28 -7.89
CA ALA A 102 8.82 17.99 -6.96
C ALA A 102 8.34 18.07 -5.51
N LEU A 103 7.52 19.07 -5.15
CA LEU A 103 6.94 19.19 -3.81
C LEU A 103 6.05 17.98 -3.47
N PHE A 104 5.18 17.56 -4.40
CA PHE A 104 4.37 16.35 -4.21
C PHE A 104 5.23 15.07 -4.05
N SER A 105 6.32 14.97 -4.82
CA SER A 105 7.24 13.82 -4.72
C SER A 105 7.97 13.79 -3.37
N TRP A 106 8.34 14.95 -2.85
CA TRP A 106 8.94 15.10 -1.52
C TRP A 106 7.96 14.70 -0.42
N ASP A 107 6.72 15.16 -0.47
CA ASP A 107 5.69 14.77 0.51
C ASP A 107 5.51 13.25 0.57
N LEU A 108 5.37 12.61 -0.60
CA LEU A 108 5.25 11.15 -0.69
C LEU A 108 6.49 10.43 -0.16
N LEU A 109 7.69 10.91 -0.52
CA LEU A 109 8.95 10.34 -0.07
C LEU A 109 9.12 10.45 1.45
N LEU A 110 8.86 11.63 2.02
CA LEU A 110 8.98 11.86 3.46
C LEU A 110 7.96 11.01 4.23
N LYS A 111 6.72 10.93 3.74
CA LYS A 111 5.67 10.10 4.34
C LYS A 111 6.09 8.63 4.40
N GLU A 112 6.63 8.07 3.31
CA GLU A 112 7.06 6.68 3.29
C GLU A 112 8.36 6.44 4.06
N PHE A 113 9.29 7.39 4.03
CA PHE A 113 10.53 7.34 4.81
C PHE A 113 10.24 7.30 6.31
N PHE A 114 9.52 8.30 6.84
CA PHE A 114 9.19 8.37 8.25
C PHE A 114 8.23 7.26 8.68
N GLY A 115 7.25 6.92 7.84
CA GLY A 115 6.35 5.80 8.10
C GLY A 115 7.12 4.48 8.28
N THR A 116 8.09 4.21 7.41
CA THR A 116 8.93 3.01 7.50
C THR A 116 9.87 3.06 8.70
N LEU A 117 10.50 4.21 8.95
CA LEU A 117 11.41 4.39 10.09
C LEU A 117 10.70 4.17 11.42
N VAL A 118 9.54 4.81 11.63
CA VAL A 118 8.74 4.65 12.86
C VAL A 118 8.30 3.20 13.03
N TYR A 119 7.94 2.51 11.94
CA TYR A 119 7.52 1.11 12.03
C TYR A 119 8.66 0.19 12.43
N ARG A 120 9.87 0.42 11.89
CA ARG A 120 11.09 -0.30 12.28
C ARG A 120 11.44 -0.09 13.75
N ILE A 121 11.44 1.17 14.21
CA ILE A 121 11.77 1.52 15.60
C ILE A 121 10.73 0.95 16.58
N THR A 122 9.44 1.01 16.23
CA THR A 122 8.35 0.49 17.08
C THR A 122 8.11 -1.01 16.92
N GLY A 123 8.90 -1.70 16.09
CA GLY A 123 8.77 -3.13 15.87
C GLY A 123 7.43 -3.54 15.27
N LYS A 124 6.79 -2.69 14.47
CA LYS A 124 5.59 -3.06 13.70
C LYS A 124 5.96 -3.80 12.42
N CYS A 125 7.02 -3.34 11.78
CA CYS A 125 7.68 -3.89 10.62
C CYS A 125 9.19 -3.65 10.86
#